data_AF-A0A0M4M835-F1
#
_entry.id   AF-A0A0M4M835-F1
#
_cell.length_a   1.000
_cell.length_b   1.000
_cell.length_c   1.000
_cell.angle_alpha   90.00
_cell.angle_beta   90.00
_cell.angle_gamma   90.00
#
_symmetry.space_group_name_H-M   'P 1'
#
loop_
_entity.id
_entity.type
_entity.pdbx_description
1 polymer ?
#
loop_
_entity_poly.entity_id
_entity_poly.type
_entity_poly.pdbx_seq_one_letter_code
_entity_poly.pdbx_strand_id
1 'polypeptide(L)'
;MSVLLFNPTNTKLLRILRISCPLDVQSICQLLDLPPSLVRHQLWELQRFRLVLRSVSVPEEQSSLFTVDVGQLQDALALAAHEMGATDW
;
A
#
# COMPACT_ATOMS: atom_id res chain seq x y z
N MET A 1 -14.25 4.42 -10.63
CA MET A 1 -13.24 3.41 -10.99
C MET A 1 -11.95 3.80 -10.29
N SER A 2 -11.38 2.92 -9.47
CA SER A 2 -10.50 3.33 -8.36
C SER A 2 -9.11 3.76 -8.85
N VAL A 3 -8.91 5.08 -8.94
CA VAL A 3 -7.66 5.81 -9.26
C VAL A 3 -6.53 5.57 -8.23
N LEU A 4 -6.75 4.67 -7.26
CA LEU A 4 -5.94 4.56 -6.06
C LEU A 4 -4.56 3.93 -6.30
N LEU A 5 -4.45 3.01 -7.26
CA LEU A 5 -3.17 2.46 -7.72
C LEU A 5 -2.36 3.47 -8.55
N PHE A 6 -3.05 4.41 -9.20
CA PHE A 6 -2.45 5.43 -10.07
C PHE A 6 -2.02 6.69 -9.31
N ASN A 7 -2.30 6.77 -8.01
CA ASN A 7 -1.71 7.80 -7.18
C ASN A 7 -0.21 7.50 -7.03
N PRO A 8 0.69 8.39 -7.50
CA PRO A 8 2.13 8.13 -7.49
C PRO A 8 2.68 7.90 -6.09
N THR A 9 2.05 8.49 -5.07
CA THR A 9 2.43 8.29 -3.67
C THR A 9 2.08 6.88 -3.19
N ASN A 10 0.90 6.36 -3.56
CA ASN A 10 0.49 4.99 -3.25
C ASN A 10 1.39 3.98 -3.99
N THR A 11 1.75 4.24 -5.24
CA THR A 11 2.68 3.38 -6.00
C THR A 11 4.06 3.31 -5.34
N LYS A 12 4.58 4.46 -4.87
CA LYS A 12 5.86 4.52 -4.13
C LYS A 12 5.77 3.77 -2.80
N LEU A 13 4.68 3.95 -2.06
CA LEU A 13 4.46 3.27 -0.79
C LEU A 13 4.37 1.75 -0.97
N LEU A 14 3.60 1.25 -1.94
CA LEU A 14 3.53 -0.17 -2.28
C LEU A 14 4.88 -0.73 -2.71
N ARG A 15 5.68 0.03 -3.46
CA ARG A 15 7.03 -0.37 -3.87
C ARG A 15 7.97 -0.54 -2.67
N ILE A 16 7.97 0.40 -1.74
CA ILE A 16 8.82 0.33 -0.54
C ILE A 16 8.40 -0.83 0.36
N LEU A 17 7.09 -0.97 0.61
CA LEU A 17 6.56 -2.09 1.37
C LEU A 17 6.89 -3.43 0.70
N ARG A 18 6.94 -3.51 -0.64
CA ARG A 18 7.34 -4.76 -1.33
C ARG A 18 8.82 -5.11 -1.14
N ILE A 19 9.70 -4.11 -1.00
CA ILE A 19 11.17 -4.33 -0.94
C ILE A 19 11.64 -4.56 0.50
N SER A 20 11.10 -3.81 1.47
CA SER A 20 11.64 -3.70 2.83
C SER A 20 10.71 -4.23 3.92
N CYS A 21 9.59 -4.87 3.55
CA CYS A 21 8.58 -5.38 4.49
C CYS A 21 9.15 -6.37 5.53
N PRO A 22 8.63 -6.36 6.77
CA PRO A 22 7.56 -5.48 7.29
C PRO A 22 8.06 -4.10 7.75
N LEU A 23 7.28 -3.04 7.54
CA LEU A 23 7.63 -1.68 7.99
C LEU A 23 6.54 -1.05 8.86
N ASP A 24 6.94 -0.24 9.82
CA ASP A 24 6.04 0.58 10.63
C ASP A 24 5.79 1.95 9.97
N VAL A 25 4.83 2.72 10.52
CA VAL A 25 4.50 4.05 10.00
C VAL A 25 5.70 5.00 10.04
N GLN A 26 6.53 4.97 11.09
CA GLN A 26 7.66 5.90 11.19
C GLN A 26 8.71 5.61 10.13
N SER A 27 9.08 4.34 9.91
CA SER A 27 10.02 3.97 8.85
C SER A 27 9.52 4.39 7.47
N ILE A 28 8.22 4.23 7.20
CA ILE A 28 7.62 4.65 5.93
C ILE A 28 7.69 6.18 5.77
N CYS A 29 7.41 6.95 6.84
CA CYS A 29 7.52 8.41 6.80
C CYS A 29 8.94 8.86 6.48
N GLN A 30 9.95 8.23 7.08
CA GLN A 30 11.36 8.55 6.83
C GLN A 30 11.80 8.22 5.40
N LEU A 31 11.37 7.08 4.87
CA LEU A 31 11.76 6.65 3.52
C LEU A 31 11.07 7.45 2.40
N LEU A 32 9.85 7.92 2.64
CA LEU A 32 9.07 8.67 1.65
C LEU A 32 9.12 10.19 1.83
N ASP A 33 9.71 10.68 2.93
CA ASP A 33 9.66 12.07 3.35
C ASP A 33 8.22 12.63 3.37
N LEU A 34 7.33 11.87 4.04
CA LEU A 34 5.89 12.19 4.12
C LEU A 34 5.42 12.33 5.56
N PRO A 35 4.39 13.18 5.80
CA PRO A 35 3.82 13.31 7.12
C PRO A 35 3.06 12.04 7.54
N PRO A 36 3.08 11.68 8.84
CA PRO A 36 2.47 10.45 9.34
C PRO A 36 0.95 10.40 9.17
N SER A 37 0.28 11.55 9.14
CA SER A 37 -1.16 11.64 8.84
C SER A 37 -1.49 11.13 7.44
N LEU A 38 -0.70 11.54 6.45
CA LEU A 38 -0.87 11.11 5.06
C LEU A 38 -0.54 9.63 4.89
N VAL A 39 0.57 9.16 5.48
CA VAL A 39 0.96 7.75 5.42
C VAL A 39 -0.11 6.86 6.05
N ARG A 40 -0.66 7.23 7.22
CA ARG A 40 -1.78 6.50 7.85
C ARG A 40 -3.02 6.47 6.97
N HIS A 41 -3.37 7.60 6.35
CA HIS A 41 -4.51 7.67 5.44
C HIS A 41 -4.32 6.74 4.25
N GLN A 42 -3.16 6.78 3.59
CA GLN A 42 -2.87 5.92 2.45
C GLN A 42 -2.81 4.44 2.80
N LEU A 43 -2.19 4.10 3.94
CA LEU A 43 -2.21 2.72 4.44
C LEU A 43 -3.64 2.25 4.70
N TRP A 44 -4.48 3.08 5.33
CA TRP A 44 -5.89 2.76 5.56
C TRP A 44 -6.65 2.53 4.24
N GLU A 45 -6.43 3.39 3.23
CA GLU A 45 -7.03 3.20 1.91
C GLU A 45 -6.58 1.88 1.28
N LEU A 46 -5.27 1.61 1.23
CA LEU A 46 -4.72 0.39 0.64
C LEU A 46 -5.16 -0.89 1.38
N GLN A 47 -5.33 -0.82 2.70
CA GLN A 47 -5.90 -1.91 3.49
C GLN A 47 -7.36 -2.18 3.10
N ARG A 48 -8.15 -1.14 2.82
CA ARG A 48 -9.55 -1.29 2.39
C ARG A 48 -9.66 -2.04 1.06
N PHE A 49 -8.65 -1.94 0.20
CA PHE A 49 -8.53 -2.72 -1.04
C PHE A 49 -7.78 -4.04 -0.87
N ARG A 50 -7.47 -4.45 0.39
CA ARG A 50 -6.70 -5.66 0.71
C ARG A 50 -5.32 -5.73 0.05
N LEU A 51 -4.75 -4.60 -0.35
CA LEU A 51 -3.41 -4.53 -0.94
C LEU A 51 -2.30 -4.52 0.12
N VAL A 52 -2.64 -4.06 1.32
CA VAL A 52 -1.73 -3.98 2.46
C VAL A 52 -2.37 -4.70 3.65
N LEU A 53 -1.58 -5.50 4.35
CA LEU A 53 -1.95 -6.17 5.58
C LEU A 53 -1.30 -5.44 6.75
N ARG A 54 -2.03 -5.33 7.86
CA ARG A 54 -1.53 -4.81 9.13
C ARG A 54 -1.32 -5.95 10.10
N SER A 55 -0.10 -6.05 10.61
CA SER A 55 0.32 -6.94 11.67
C SER A 55 0.55 -6.10 12.93
N VAL A 56 0.13 -6.59 14.08
CA VAL A 56 0.50 -5.98 15.37
C VAL A 56 1.78 -6.66 15.83
N SER A 57 2.85 -5.90 16.09
CA SER A 57 4.07 -6.47 16.69
C SER A 57 3.81 -6.94 18.13
N VAL A 58 4.78 -7.67 18.69
CA VAL A 58 4.76 -8.25 20.05
C VAL A 58 4.23 -7.24 21.09
N PRO A 59 3.52 -7.68 22.15
CA PRO A 59 2.75 -6.81 23.05
C PRO A 59 3.50 -5.62 23.67
N GLU A 60 4.83 -5.69 23.75
CA GLU A 60 5.66 -4.66 24.38
C GLU A 60 5.85 -3.40 23.52
N GLU A 61 5.70 -3.45 22.19
CA GLU A 61 6.00 -2.31 21.31
C GLU A 61 4.81 -1.70 20.57
N GLN A 62 3.62 -2.32 20.60
CA GLN A 62 2.35 -1.85 19.99
C GLN A 62 2.48 -1.20 18.59
N SER A 63 3.54 -1.51 17.86
CA SER A 63 3.87 -0.84 16.61
C SER A 63 3.21 -1.63 15.50
N SER A 64 2.33 -0.94 14.77
CA SER A 64 1.63 -1.55 13.64
C SER A 64 2.60 -1.67 12.49
N LEU A 65 2.87 -2.91 12.09
CA LEU A 65 3.70 -3.26 10.95
C LEU A 65 2.80 -3.51 9.74
N PHE A 66 3.28 -3.10 8.58
CA PHE A 66 2.54 -3.18 7.32
C PHE A 66 3.33 -3.99 6.29
N THR A 67 2.62 -4.85 5.57
CA THR A 67 3.16 -5.71 4.51
C THR A 67 2.26 -5.64 3.27
N VAL A 68 2.82 -5.85 2.08
CA VAL A 68 2.02 -5.93 0.86
C VAL A 68 1.47 -7.34 0.69
N ASP A 69 0.19 -7.45 0.35
CA ASP A 69 -0.39 -8.68 -0.19
C ASP A 69 -0.09 -8.73 -1.70
N VAL A 70 0.93 -9.51 -2.07
CA VAL A 70 1.42 -9.57 -3.45
C VAL A 70 0.39 -10.21 -4.38
N GLY A 71 -0.39 -11.17 -3.90
CA GLY A 71 -1.43 -11.82 -4.69
C GLY A 71 -2.54 -10.81 -5.04
N GLN A 72 -3.07 -10.13 -4.03
CA GLN A 72 -4.09 -9.11 -4.23
C GLN A 72 -3.59 -7.93 -5.07
N LEU A 73 -2.32 -7.55 -4.94
CA LEU A 73 -1.72 -6.51 -5.78
C LEU A 73 -1.65 -6.93 -7.26
N GLN A 74 -1.26 -8.17 -7.55
CA GLN A 74 -1.21 -8.67 -8.92
C GLN A 74 -2.61 -8.75 -9.53
N ASP A 75 -3.60 -9.25 -8.77
CA ASP A 75 -5.00 -9.32 -9.21
C ASP A 75 -5.56 -7.91 -9.49
N ALA A 76 -5.30 -6.95 -8.59
CA ALA A 76 -5.76 -5.57 -8.76
C ALA A 76 -5.10 -4.88 -9.96
N LEU A 77 -3.82 -5.15 -10.21
CA LEU A 77 -3.11 -4.65 -11.40
C LEU A 77 -3.64 -5.30 -12.69
N ALA A 78 -3.93 -6.60 -12.67
CA ALA A 78 -4.51 -7.32 -13.81
C ALA A 78 -5.91 -6.78 -14.15
N LEU A 79 -6.75 -6.55 -13.14
CA LEU A 79 -8.06 -5.91 -13.31
C LEU A 79 -7.94 -4.50 -13.86
N ALA A 80 -7.05 -3.67 -13.31
CA ALA A 80 -6.85 -2.31 -13.79
C ALA A 80 -6.33 -2.29 -15.25
N ALA A 81 -5.43 -3.19 -15.61
CA ALA A 81 -4.93 -3.33 -16.97
C ALA A 81 -6.05 -3.77 -17.94
N HIS A 82 -6.93 -4.68 -17.51
CA HIS A 82 -8.07 -5.11 -18.29
C HIS A 82 -9.09 -3.99 -18.52
N GLU A 83 -9.42 -3.21 -17.48
CA GLU A 83 -10.32 -2.05 -17.59
C GLU A 83 -9.76 -0.96 -18.52
N MET A 84 -8.45 -0.69 -18.46
CA MET A 84 -7.81 0.30 -19.35
C MET A 84 -7.67 -0.22 -20.79
N GLY A 85 -7.40 -1.51 -20.99
CA GLY A 85 -7.33 -2.13 -22.32
C GLY A 85 -8.69 -2.31 -23.01
N ALA A 86 -9.79 -2.31 -22.25
CA ALA A 86 -11.15 -2.40 -22.78
C ALA A 86 -11.71 -1.05 -23.29
N THR A 87 -10.93 0.03 -23.24
CA THR A 87 -11.36 1.38 -23.67
C THR A 87 -11.01 1.69 -25.14
N ASP A 88 -10.36 0.77 -25.86
CA ASP A 88 -9.97 0.95 -27.27
C ASP A 88 -10.79 0.08 -28.25
N TRP A 89 -12.12 0.22 -28.30
CA TRP A 89 -12.95 -0.21 -29.44
C TRP A 89 -14.18 0.68 -29.60
#